data_AF-A0A1I0DKF0-F1
#
_entry.id   AF-A0A1I0DKF0-F1
#
_cell.length_a   1.000
_cell.length_b   1.000
_cell.length_c   1.000
_cell.angle_alpha   90.00
_cell.angle_beta   90.00
_cell.angle_gamma   90.00
#
_symmetry.space_group_name_H-M   'P 1'
#
loop_
_entity.id
_entity.type
_entity.pdbx_description
1 polymer ?
#
loop_
_entity_poly.entity_id
_entity_poly.type
_entity_poly.pdbx_seq_one_letter_code
_entity_poly.pdbx_strand_id
1 'polypeptide(L)'
;MNPANCLNFCEILPYLKKKRSLWEIYADAMKAADFQDCERIYIGTSFCGKYFLHQQDGLLKEIFAMCQDKELCVTLVIPTFSEGDLEEGKKKIAHILELGANLIDEITVNDVGALRYEEQFQKKMNLGRLFMKDYRDPRYTEYFQIPWKPKMFTDYMKEILVKYNVQGCEMDMTHKLMDFSQMPKELTAGIHIPYTYQTVGRICEYASIQKEVAKKFRANDACQENCASHLLKYVVSDGDMEYVRFGRTIYFKQKGFEVNGLQKYRIIYFPIDL
;
A
#
# COMPACT_ATOMS: atom_id res chain seq x y z
N MET A 1 13.35 -9.88 18.63
CA MET A 1 12.38 -10.68 17.85
C MET A 1 12.32 -10.08 16.47
N ASN A 2 12.36 -10.90 15.42
CA ASN A 2 12.44 -10.39 14.06
C ASN A 2 11.02 -10.23 13.49
N PRO A 3 10.72 -9.08 12.86
CA PRO A 3 9.45 -8.91 12.13
C PRO A 3 9.36 -9.88 10.96
N ALA A 4 8.13 -10.16 10.53
CA ALA A 4 7.88 -10.80 9.25
C ALA A 4 8.18 -9.81 8.12
N ASN A 5 9.05 -10.20 7.20
CA ASN A 5 9.50 -9.35 6.10
C ASN A 5 8.55 -9.47 4.91
N CYS A 6 8.10 -8.34 4.37
CA CYS A 6 7.16 -8.30 3.26
C CYS A 6 7.57 -7.26 2.23
N LEU A 7 7.36 -7.55 0.95
CA LEU A 7 7.60 -6.59 -0.13
C LEU A 7 6.29 -6.02 -0.65
N ASN A 8 6.27 -4.70 -0.80
CA ASN A 8 5.15 -3.97 -1.37
C ASN A 8 5.38 -3.66 -2.84
N PHE A 9 4.68 -4.39 -3.69
CA PHE A 9 4.73 -4.22 -5.13
C PHE A 9 3.49 -3.54 -5.70
N CYS A 10 2.61 -3.03 -4.83
CA CYS A 10 1.48 -2.22 -5.24
C CYS A 10 1.96 -1.06 -6.10
N GLU A 11 1.30 -0.87 -7.25
CA GLU A 11 1.48 0.25 -8.18
C GLU A 11 2.83 0.31 -8.93
N ILE A 12 3.94 -0.02 -8.28
CA ILE A 12 5.30 0.28 -8.74
C ILE A 12 5.85 -0.72 -9.76
N LEU A 13 5.33 -1.95 -9.79
CA LEU A 13 5.88 -3.01 -10.65
C LEU A 13 5.95 -2.67 -12.14
N PRO A 14 4.91 -2.09 -12.78
CA PRO A 14 5.01 -1.67 -14.18
C PRO A 14 6.16 -0.71 -14.46
N TYR A 15 6.48 0.16 -13.50
CA TYR A 15 7.63 1.07 -13.58
C TYR A 15 8.96 0.32 -13.52
N LEU A 16 9.10 -0.59 -12.55
CA LEU A 16 10.33 -1.35 -12.35
C LEU A 16 10.60 -2.36 -13.47
N LYS A 17 9.55 -2.97 -14.04
CA LYS A 17 9.64 -4.02 -15.07
C LYS A 17 10.03 -3.55 -16.46
N LYS A 18 10.12 -2.24 -16.72
CA LYS A 18 10.34 -1.71 -18.07
C LYS A 18 11.59 -2.30 -18.77
N LYS A 19 12.61 -2.69 -18.00
CA LYS A 19 13.85 -3.32 -18.51
C LYS A 19 14.38 -4.44 -17.62
N ARG A 20 13.59 -4.92 -16.66
CA ARG A 20 14.03 -5.87 -15.63
C ARG A 20 13.03 -7.00 -15.52
N SER A 21 13.53 -8.20 -15.31
CA SER A 21 12.72 -9.35 -14.94
C SER A 21 12.13 -9.16 -13.55
N LEU A 22 11.04 -9.86 -13.25
CA LEU A 22 10.46 -9.83 -11.91
C LEU A 22 11.44 -10.37 -10.84
N TRP A 23 12.27 -11.35 -11.22
CA TRP A 23 13.29 -11.92 -10.34
C TRP A 23 14.38 -10.92 -9.94
N GLU A 24 14.87 -10.11 -10.88
CA GLU A 24 15.84 -9.05 -10.59
C GLU A 24 15.23 -8.00 -9.65
N ILE A 25 13.98 -7.61 -9.91
CA ILE A 25 13.27 -6.65 -9.05
C ILE A 25 13.09 -7.20 -7.64
N TYR A 26 12.69 -8.46 -7.50
CA TYR A 26 12.57 -9.13 -6.21
C TYR A 26 13.90 -9.17 -5.46
N ALA A 27 14.97 -9.63 -6.10
CA ALA A 27 16.29 -9.73 -5.49
C ALA A 27 16.83 -8.37 -5.04
N ASP A 28 16.67 -7.34 -5.87
CA ASP A 28 17.12 -5.99 -5.53
C ASP A 28 16.24 -5.34 -4.45
N ALA A 29 14.94 -5.64 -4.41
CA ALA A 29 14.06 -5.20 -3.34
C ALA A 29 14.43 -5.83 -2.00
N MET A 30 14.68 -7.14 -1.98
CA MET A 30 15.19 -7.85 -0.81
C MET A 30 16.49 -7.25 -0.30
N LYS A 31 17.44 -7.00 -1.20
CA LYS A 31 18.72 -6.39 -0.87
C LYS A 31 18.57 -4.96 -0.35
N ALA A 32 17.75 -4.15 -1.00
CA ALA A 32 17.53 -2.76 -0.59
C ALA A 32 16.79 -2.65 0.75
N ALA A 33 15.96 -3.62 1.08
CA ALA A 33 15.27 -3.75 2.37
C ALA A 33 16.14 -4.37 3.49
N ASP A 34 17.32 -4.90 3.14
CA ASP A 34 18.17 -5.74 4.01
C ASP A 34 17.42 -6.96 4.58
N PHE A 35 16.60 -7.60 3.74
CA PHE A 35 15.85 -8.80 4.10
C PHE A 35 16.61 -10.06 3.73
N GLN A 36 16.72 -10.98 4.68
CA GLN A 36 17.27 -12.32 4.46
C GLN A 36 16.20 -13.31 3.94
N ASP A 37 14.94 -13.06 4.30
CA ASP A 37 13.76 -13.82 3.93
C ASP A 37 12.59 -12.88 3.63
N CYS A 38 11.59 -13.40 2.92
CA CYS A 38 10.33 -12.70 2.67
C CYS A 38 9.22 -13.70 2.85
N GLU A 39 8.17 -13.31 3.57
CA GLU A 39 7.01 -14.16 3.79
C GLU A 39 5.88 -13.84 2.80
N ARG A 40 5.86 -12.60 2.27
CA ARG A 40 4.68 -12.08 1.57
C ARG A 40 4.97 -10.96 0.56
N ILE A 41 4.24 -11.02 -0.55
CA ILE A 41 4.16 -9.95 -1.55
C ILE A 41 2.79 -9.26 -1.47
N TYR A 42 2.80 -7.93 -1.52
CA TYR A 42 1.59 -7.12 -1.67
C TYR A 42 1.40 -6.71 -3.13
N ILE A 43 0.20 -6.94 -3.67
CA ILE A 43 -0.20 -6.55 -5.02
C ILE A 43 -1.45 -5.67 -5.00
N GLY A 44 -1.74 -5.00 -6.11
CA GLY A 44 -2.89 -4.10 -6.22
C GLY A 44 -2.49 -2.65 -5.94
N THR A 45 -3.30 -1.93 -5.16
CA THR A 45 -3.05 -0.51 -4.84
C THR A 45 -3.89 -0.07 -3.65
N SER A 46 -3.33 0.80 -2.79
CA SER A 46 -4.13 1.51 -1.80
C SER A 46 -4.82 2.76 -2.36
N PHE A 47 -4.32 3.34 -3.45
CA PHE A 47 -4.54 4.75 -3.77
C PHE A 47 -5.29 5.02 -5.08
N CYS A 48 -5.24 4.13 -6.08
CA CYS A 48 -5.71 4.44 -7.43
C CYS A 48 -6.61 3.36 -8.04
N GLY A 49 -7.93 3.50 -7.92
CA GLY A 49 -8.90 2.60 -8.54
C GLY A 49 -8.71 2.41 -10.05
N LYS A 50 -8.34 3.47 -10.79
CA LYS A 50 -8.07 3.35 -12.23
C LYS A 50 -6.87 2.47 -12.53
N TYR A 51 -5.77 2.61 -11.77
CA TYR A 51 -4.62 1.73 -11.92
C TYR A 51 -5.01 0.27 -11.67
N PHE A 52 -5.77 0.01 -10.59
CA PHE A 52 -6.26 -1.33 -10.25
C PHE A 52 -7.02 -1.98 -11.42
N LEU A 53 -7.93 -1.24 -12.04
CA LEU A 53 -8.72 -1.72 -13.18
C LEU A 53 -7.86 -2.06 -14.40
N HIS A 54 -6.76 -1.33 -14.63
CA HIS A 54 -5.87 -1.53 -15.77
C HIS A 54 -4.76 -2.57 -15.54
N GLN A 55 -4.68 -3.17 -14.34
CA GLN A 55 -3.66 -4.19 -14.07
C GLN A 55 -3.77 -5.36 -15.04
N GLN A 56 -2.65 -5.66 -15.71
CA GLN A 56 -2.57 -6.67 -16.75
C GLN A 56 -2.47 -8.07 -16.15
N ASP A 57 -3.28 -9.00 -16.66
CA ASP A 57 -3.28 -10.41 -16.21
C ASP A 57 -1.92 -11.09 -16.40
N GLY A 58 -1.18 -10.73 -17.45
CA GLY A 58 0.17 -11.27 -17.69
C GLY A 58 1.13 -10.95 -16.54
N LEU A 59 1.08 -9.72 -16.02
CA LEU A 59 1.89 -9.32 -14.87
C LEU A 59 1.47 -10.05 -13.60
N LEU A 60 0.16 -10.16 -13.35
CA LEU A 60 -0.37 -10.88 -12.19
C LEU A 60 0.04 -12.35 -12.20
N LYS A 61 -0.08 -13.03 -13.36
CA LYS A 61 0.34 -14.42 -13.54
C LYS A 61 1.84 -14.60 -13.27
N GLU A 62 2.68 -13.67 -13.73
CA GLU A 62 4.11 -13.72 -13.46
C GLU A 62 4.42 -13.58 -11.96
N ILE A 63 3.72 -12.69 -11.26
CA ILE A 63 3.86 -12.54 -9.80
C ILE A 63 3.42 -13.81 -9.08
N PHE A 64 2.28 -14.38 -9.47
CA PHE A 64 1.78 -15.61 -8.86
C PHE A 64 2.73 -16.79 -9.09
N ALA A 65 3.29 -16.93 -10.30
CA ALA A 65 4.28 -17.98 -10.58
C ALA A 65 5.54 -17.81 -9.72
N MET A 66 6.04 -16.58 -9.57
CA MET A 66 7.18 -16.28 -8.69
C MET A 66 6.86 -16.58 -7.22
N CYS A 67 5.67 -16.18 -6.74
CA CYS A 67 5.25 -16.45 -5.36
C CYS A 67 5.08 -17.94 -5.11
N GLN A 68 4.59 -18.71 -6.08
CA GLN A 68 4.51 -20.16 -5.98
C GLN A 68 5.89 -20.82 -5.90
N ASP A 69 6.85 -20.41 -6.74
CA ASP A 69 8.22 -20.92 -6.72
C ASP A 69 8.96 -20.62 -5.40
N LYS A 70 8.68 -19.46 -4.80
CA LYS A 70 9.28 -19.02 -3.53
C LYS A 70 8.44 -19.33 -2.29
N GLU A 71 7.31 -20.02 -2.45
CA GLU A 71 6.37 -20.32 -1.36
C GLU A 71 5.91 -19.07 -0.58
N LEU A 72 5.75 -17.94 -1.28
CA LEU A 72 5.32 -16.65 -0.71
C LEU A 72 3.81 -16.55 -0.66
N CYS A 73 3.28 -16.01 0.43
CA CYS A 73 1.88 -15.60 0.50
C CYS A 73 1.63 -14.29 -0.27
N VAL A 74 0.39 -14.06 -0.69
CA VAL A 74 0.00 -12.84 -1.41
C VAL A 74 -1.12 -12.09 -0.69
N THR A 75 -0.93 -10.78 -0.52
CA THR A 75 -1.99 -9.87 -0.09
C THR A 75 -2.48 -9.05 -1.28
N LEU A 76 -3.79 -9.10 -1.52
CA LEU A 76 -4.44 -8.20 -2.46
C LEU A 76 -4.85 -6.91 -1.76
N VAL A 77 -4.30 -5.78 -2.18
CA VAL A 77 -4.65 -4.46 -1.66
C VAL A 77 -5.66 -3.80 -2.58
N ILE A 78 -6.82 -3.47 -2.02
CA ILE A 78 -7.95 -2.91 -2.73
C ILE A 78 -8.05 -1.41 -2.46
N PRO A 79 -8.10 -0.57 -3.51
CA PRO A 79 -8.27 0.87 -3.35
C PRO A 79 -9.74 1.19 -3.10
N THR A 80 -10.01 2.39 -2.58
CA THR A 80 -11.37 2.93 -2.61
C THR A 80 -11.74 3.32 -4.04
N PHE A 81 -12.82 2.74 -4.57
CA PHE A 81 -13.33 3.05 -5.91
C PHE A 81 -14.19 4.31 -5.91
N SER A 82 -14.24 4.98 -7.07
CA SER A 82 -15.27 5.97 -7.33
C SER A 82 -16.59 5.27 -7.65
N GLU A 83 -17.73 5.94 -7.44
CA GLU A 83 -19.05 5.35 -7.72
C GLU A 83 -19.15 4.78 -9.15
N GLY A 84 -18.66 5.53 -10.15
CA GLY A 84 -18.68 5.10 -11.54
C GLY A 84 -17.78 3.90 -11.86
N ASP A 85 -16.80 3.60 -10.99
CA ASP A 85 -15.85 2.51 -11.16
C ASP A 85 -16.18 1.30 -10.28
N LEU A 86 -17.20 1.40 -9.41
CA LEU A 86 -17.44 0.42 -8.35
C LEU A 86 -17.76 -0.97 -8.91
N GLU A 87 -18.66 -1.06 -9.88
CA GLU A 87 -19.08 -2.34 -10.46
C GLU A 87 -17.97 -3.01 -11.27
N GLU A 88 -17.15 -2.22 -11.98
CA GLU A 88 -15.96 -2.74 -12.65
C GLU A 88 -14.90 -3.18 -11.62
N GLY A 89 -14.76 -2.43 -10.52
CA GLY A 89 -13.87 -2.77 -9.40
C GLY A 89 -14.20 -4.13 -8.83
N LYS A 90 -15.48 -4.36 -8.48
CA LYS A 90 -15.98 -5.65 -7.99
C LYS A 90 -15.66 -6.81 -8.93
N LYS A 91 -15.92 -6.64 -10.23
CA LYS A 91 -15.59 -7.65 -11.25
C LYS A 91 -14.08 -7.93 -11.31
N LYS A 92 -13.27 -6.87 -11.28
CA LYS A 92 -11.81 -7.01 -11.31
C LYS A 92 -11.27 -7.69 -10.06
N ILE A 93 -11.82 -7.40 -8.87
CA ILE A 93 -11.46 -8.08 -7.62
C ILE A 93 -11.76 -9.57 -7.72
N ALA A 94 -12.99 -9.95 -8.09
CA ALA A 94 -13.37 -11.35 -8.25
C ALA A 94 -12.46 -12.08 -9.25
N HIS A 95 -12.15 -11.44 -10.39
CA HIS A 95 -11.23 -11.98 -11.40
C HIS A 95 -9.81 -12.18 -10.87
N ILE A 96 -9.25 -11.21 -10.14
CA ILE A 96 -7.90 -11.34 -9.55
C ILE A 96 -7.88 -12.45 -8.51
N LEU A 97 -8.92 -12.56 -7.68
CA LEU A 97 -9.06 -13.61 -6.68
C LEU A 97 -9.18 -15.00 -7.33
N GLU A 98 -9.90 -15.13 -8.44
CA GLU A 98 -9.95 -16.38 -9.22
C GLU A 98 -8.58 -16.73 -9.81
N LEU A 99 -7.91 -15.75 -10.42
CA LEU A 99 -6.59 -15.92 -11.03
C LEU A 99 -5.52 -16.33 -10.00
N GLY A 100 -5.63 -15.83 -8.77
CA GLY A 100 -4.71 -16.09 -7.66
C GLY A 100 -5.26 -17.01 -6.57
N ALA A 101 -6.29 -17.82 -6.85
CA ALA A 101 -7.16 -18.46 -5.85
C ALA A 101 -6.46 -19.11 -4.65
N ASN A 102 -5.36 -19.82 -4.89
CA ASN A 102 -4.62 -20.56 -3.87
C ASN A 102 -3.48 -19.75 -3.22
N LEU A 103 -3.10 -18.61 -3.80
CA LEU A 103 -1.96 -17.80 -3.36
C LEU A 103 -2.40 -16.55 -2.59
N ILE A 104 -3.54 -15.95 -2.98
CA ILE A 104 -4.11 -14.81 -2.27
C ILE A 104 -4.87 -15.35 -1.06
N ASP A 105 -4.26 -15.24 0.12
CA ASP A 105 -4.85 -15.65 1.40
C ASP A 105 -5.36 -14.46 2.23
N GLU A 106 -5.02 -13.24 1.82
CA GLU A 106 -5.31 -12.02 2.56
C GLU A 106 -5.73 -10.86 1.63
N ILE A 107 -6.70 -10.08 2.09
CA ILE A 107 -7.20 -8.88 1.41
C ILE A 107 -7.05 -7.69 2.36
N THR A 108 -6.48 -6.60 1.86
CA THR A 108 -6.36 -5.33 2.57
C THR A 108 -7.31 -4.29 1.98
N VAL A 109 -8.17 -3.71 2.82
CA VAL A 109 -9.19 -2.73 2.43
C VAL A 109 -8.99 -1.39 3.13
N ASN A 110 -9.41 -0.31 2.49
CA ASN A 110 -9.12 1.06 2.93
C ASN A 110 -10.35 1.86 3.37
N ASP A 111 -11.54 1.26 3.34
CA ASP A 111 -12.79 1.86 3.82
C ASP A 111 -13.80 0.79 4.27
N VAL A 112 -14.83 1.21 5.00
CA VAL A 112 -15.86 0.33 5.58
C VAL A 112 -16.74 -0.32 4.51
N GLY A 113 -16.94 0.36 3.37
CA GLY A 113 -17.74 -0.17 2.27
C GLY A 113 -17.07 -1.39 1.64
N ALA A 114 -15.77 -1.27 1.35
CA ALA A 114 -14.94 -2.39 0.92
C ALA A 114 -14.89 -3.48 1.99
N LEU A 115 -14.66 -3.15 3.27
CA LEU A 115 -14.64 -4.15 4.35
C LEU A 115 -15.92 -5.00 4.39
N ARG A 116 -17.09 -4.36 4.28
CA ARG A 116 -18.38 -5.06 4.26
C ARG A 116 -18.57 -5.90 2.99
N TYR A 117 -18.08 -5.44 1.85
CA TYR A 117 -18.24 -6.16 0.59
C TYR A 117 -17.31 -7.38 0.52
N GLU A 118 -16.05 -7.24 0.93
CA GLU A 118 -15.04 -8.29 0.78
C GLU A 118 -15.22 -9.47 1.75
N GLU A 119 -16.00 -9.28 2.83
CA GLU A 119 -16.35 -10.34 3.79
C GLU A 119 -16.89 -11.62 3.12
N GLN A 120 -17.54 -11.48 1.96
CA GLN A 120 -18.10 -12.61 1.20
C GLN A 120 -17.04 -13.57 0.63
N PHE A 121 -15.78 -13.14 0.48
CA PHE A 121 -14.73 -13.95 -0.15
C PHE A 121 -14.03 -14.91 0.82
N GLN A 122 -14.38 -14.88 2.11
CA GLN A 122 -13.82 -15.77 3.14
C GLN A 122 -12.27 -15.79 3.20
N LYS A 123 -11.64 -14.66 2.86
CA LYS A 123 -10.19 -14.44 2.98
C LYS A 123 -9.87 -13.74 4.31
N LYS A 124 -8.60 -13.78 4.74
CA LYS A 124 -8.16 -12.97 5.89
C LYS A 124 -8.30 -11.50 5.51
N MET A 125 -8.84 -10.69 6.42
CA MET A 125 -9.06 -9.26 6.19
C MET A 125 -8.09 -8.41 7.00
N ASN A 126 -7.50 -7.42 6.34
CA ASN A 126 -6.70 -6.38 6.95
C ASN A 126 -7.29 -4.99 6.70
N LEU A 127 -7.15 -4.10 7.68
CA LEU A 127 -7.39 -2.68 7.48
C LEU A 127 -6.12 -2.04 6.95
N GLY A 128 -6.20 -1.43 5.77
CA GLY A 128 -5.07 -0.80 5.09
C GLY A 128 -4.69 0.55 5.66
N ARG A 129 -3.54 1.06 5.22
CA ARG A 129 -2.92 2.32 5.68
C ARG A 129 -3.77 3.58 5.48
N LEU A 130 -4.83 3.55 4.66
CA LEU A 130 -5.76 4.67 4.47
C LEU A 130 -7.02 4.59 5.33
N PHE A 131 -7.26 3.44 5.99
CA PHE A 131 -8.48 3.19 6.75
C PHE A 131 -8.63 4.17 7.92
N MET A 132 -7.50 4.50 8.56
CA MET A 132 -7.43 5.54 9.60
C MET A 132 -6.69 6.79 9.12
N LYS A 133 -7.18 7.95 9.54
CA LYS A 133 -6.59 9.25 9.21
C LYS A 133 -5.64 9.71 10.32
N ASP A 134 -4.36 9.47 10.06
CA ASP A 134 -3.25 10.04 10.82
C ASP A 134 -2.64 11.26 10.13
N TYR A 135 -1.94 12.06 10.93
CA TYR A 135 -1.17 13.18 10.45
C TYR A 135 0.10 12.68 9.76
N ARG A 136 0.43 13.23 8.58
CA ARG A 136 1.52 12.72 7.71
C ARG A 136 2.32 13.83 7.05
N ASP A 137 2.41 15.01 7.68
CA ASP A 137 3.08 16.16 7.08
C ASP A 137 4.47 16.41 7.70
N PRO A 138 5.56 16.00 7.04
CA PRO A 138 6.91 16.04 7.63
C PRO A 138 7.44 17.45 7.87
N ARG A 139 6.73 18.49 7.40
CA ARG A 139 7.04 19.89 7.69
C ARG A 139 6.86 20.26 9.16
N TYR A 140 6.02 19.52 9.88
CA TYR A 140 5.71 19.79 11.27
C TYR A 140 6.32 18.70 12.16
N THR A 141 7.64 18.77 12.29
CA THR A 141 8.47 17.78 12.98
C THR A 141 8.05 17.53 14.43
N GLU A 142 7.47 18.53 15.10
CA GLU A 142 6.95 18.45 16.45
C GLU A 142 5.87 17.37 16.59
N TYR A 143 5.04 17.15 15.57
CA TYR A 143 4.07 16.07 15.60
C TYR A 143 4.77 14.71 15.56
N PHE A 144 5.81 14.55 14.72
CA PHE A 144 6.54 13.30 14.59
C PHE A 144 7.32 12.92 15.85
N GLN A 145 7.67 13.88 16.72
CA GLN A 145 8.38 13.60 17.98
C GLN A 145 7.47 13.14 19.11
N ILE A 146 6.15 13.32 18.99
CA ILE A 146 5.20 12.90 20.01
C ILE A 146 4.91 11.39 19.85
N PRO A 147 4.81 10.61 20.93
CA PRO A 147 4.38 9.22 20.85
C PRO A 147 2.98 9.11 20.24
N TRP A 148 2.83 8.27 19.21
CA TRP A 148 1.55 8.02 18.56
C TRP A 148 0.91 6.74 19.05
N LYS A 149 -0.41 6.82 19.26
CA LYS A 149 -1.27 5.67 19.58
C LYS A 149 -2.25 5.47 18.45
N PRO A 150 -2.34 4.26 17.84
CA PRO A 150 -3.28 4.01 16.77
C PRO A 150 -4.74 4.23 17.21
N LYS A 151 -5.46 5.08 16.48
CA LYS A 151 -6.87 5.39 16.76
C LYS A 151 -7.83 4.21 16.51
N MET A 152 -7.34 3.16 15.87
CA MET A 152 -8.05 1.93 15.56
C MET A 152 -8.30 1.02 16.78
N PHE A 153 -7.74 1.31 17.95
CA PHE A 153 -7.89 0.46 19.15
C PHE A 153 -8.81 1.06 20.21
N THR A 154 -9.75 1.91 19.81
CA THR A 154 -10.90 2.29 20.64
C THR A 154 -11.86 1.11 20.80
N ASP A 155 -12.67 1.10 21.84
CA ASP A 155 -13.58 -0.05 22.10
C ASP A 155 -14.59 -0.25 20.97
N TYR A 156 -15.15 0.83 20.42
CA TYR A 156 -16.00 0.79 19.24
C TYR A 156 -15.29 0.17 18.02
N MET A 157 -14.03 0.53 17.77
CA MET A 157 -13.29 -0.06 16.65
C MET A 157 -12.98 -1.53 16.89
N LYS A 158 -12.70 -1.96 18.13
CA LYS A 158 -12.51 -3.38 18.45
C LYS A 158 -13.75 -4.21 18.12
N GLU A 159 -14.95 -3.69 18.36
CA GLU A 159 -16.19 -4.37 17.95
C GLU A 159 -16.26 -4.58 16.43
N ILE A 160 -15.86 -3.57 15.64
CA ILE A 160 -15.77 -3.68 14.18
C ILE A 160 -14.73 -4.73 13.76
N LEU A 161 -13.55 -4.72 14.39
CA LEU A 161 -12.48 -5.68 14.11
C LEU A 161 -12.95 -7.12 14.35
N VAL A 162 -13.65 -7.37 15.45
CA VAL A 162 -14.24 -8.68 15.78
C VAL A 162 -15.33 -9.04 14.78
N LYS A 163 -16.27 -8.12 14.50
CA LYS A 163 -17.41 -8.36 13.61
C LYS A 163 -16.97 -8.83 12.21
N TYR A 164 -15.95 -8.18 11.66
CA TYR A 164 -15.44 -8.49 10.31
C TYR A 164 -14.24 -9.45 10.32
N ASN A 165 -13.97 -10.09 11.46
CA ASN A 165 -12.86 -11.04 11.64
C ASN A 165 -11.51 -10.49 11.10
N VAL A 166 -11.24 -9.21 11.36
CA VAL A 166 -10.00 -8.55 10.93
C VAL A 166 -8.81 -9.19 11.64
N GLN A 167 -7.77 -9.51 10.87
CA GLN A 167 -6.55 -10.17 11.35
C GLN A 167 -5.36 -9.23 11.46
N GLY A 168 -5.43 -8.07 10.80
CA GLY A 168 -4.32 -7.13 10.78
C GLY A 168 -4.72 -5.72 10.47
N CYS A 169 -3.83 -4.80 10.82
CA CYS A 169 -3.97 -3.38 10.55
C CYS A 169 -2.65 -2.84 10.04
N GLU A 170 -2.70 -2.03 9.00
CA GLU A 170 -1.55 -1.46 8.35
C GLU A 170 -1.48 0.03 8.56
N MET A 171 -0.26 0.54 8.64
CA MET A 171 -0.01 1.94 8.91
C MET A 171 1.35 2.39 8.41
N ASP A 172 1.47 3.70 8.40
CA ASP A 172 2.70 4.38 8.08
C ASP A 172 3.53 4.67 9.31
N MET A 173 4.83 4.79 9.09
CA MET A 173 5.72 5.44 10.04
C MET A 173 5.38 6.93 10.11
N THR A 174 4.43 7.30 10.94
CA THR A 174 3.99 8.70 11.09
C THR A 174 4.67 9.43 12.24
N HIS A 175 5.36 8.70 13.13
CA HIS A 175 5.95 9.23 14.35
C HIS A 175 7.22 8.46 14.69
N LYS A 176 8.09 9.07 15.50
CA LYS A 176 9.33 8.44 15.99
C LYS A 176 9.03 7.27 16.91
N LEU A 177 7.99 7.37 17.75
CA LEU A 177 7.55 6.27 18.62
C LEU A 177 6.09 5.92 18.32
N MET A 178 5.86 4.66 17.96
CA MET A 178 4.53 4.09 17.73
C MET A 178 4.19 3.11 18.87
N ASP A 179 3.19 3.45 19.68
CA ASP A 179 2.78 2.69 20.86
C ASP A 179 1.53 1.85 20.58
N PHE A 180 1.73 0.53 20.53
CA PHE A 180 0.71 -0.48 20.30
C PHE A 180 0.28 -1.21 21.57
N SER A 181 0.56 -0.68 22.76
CA SER A 181 0.18 -1.29 24.04
C SER A 181 -1.32 -1.63 24.17
N GLN A 182 -2.19 -0.94 23.41
CA GLN A 182 -3.63 -1.18 23.38
C GLN A 182 -4.11 -2.11 22.27
N MET A 183 -3.19 -2.60 21.42
CA MET A 183 -3.53 -3.49 20.32
C MET A 183 -3.98 -4.86 20.85
N PRO A 184 -5.12 -5.41 20.37
CA PRO A 184 -5.48 -6.80 20.60
C PRO A 184 -4.36 -7.75 20.19
N LYS A 185 -4.08 -8.76 21.03
CA LYS A 185 -2.91 -9.65 20.86
C LYS A 185 -2.99 -10.53 19.61
N GLU A 186 -4.21 -10.76 19.14
CA GLU A 186 -4.53 -11.60 17.99
C GLU A 186 -4.27 -10.88 16.66
N LEU A 187 -4.19 -9.55 16.67
CA LEU A 187 -3.95 -8.77 15.47
C LEU A 187 -2.47 -8.77 15.10
N THR A 188 -2.21 -8.61 13.80
CA THR A 188 -0.87 -8.31 13.27
C THR A 188 -0.79 -6.86 12.80
N ALA A 189 0.20 -6.11 13.28
CA ALA A 189 0.48 -4.78 12.74
C ALA A 189 1.36 -4.89 11.50
N GLY A 190 1.03 -4.14 10.44
CA GLY A 190 1.87 -3.97 9.25
C GLY A 190 2.39 -2.54 9.15
N ILE A 191 3.70 -2.37 9.06
CA ILE A 191 4.35 -1.05 9.03
C ILE A 191 4.99 -0.84 7.67
N HIS A 192 4.49 0.15 6.92
CA HIS A 192 5.00 0.51 5.60
C HIS A 192 6.29 1.32 5.71
N ILE A 193 7.36 0.86 5.05
CA ILE A 193 8.68 1.49 5.04
C ILE A 193 9.24 1.57 3.61
N PRO A 194 10.27 2.38 3.34
CA PRO A 194 10.72 3.53 4.12
C PRO A 194 9.85 4.78 3.85
N TYR A 195 8.80 4.64 3.03
CA TYR A 195 7.99 5.75 2.57
C TYR A 195 6.65 5.87 3.27
N THR A 196 6.40 7.07 3.79
CA THR A 196 5.07 7.49 4.24
C THR A 196 4.42 8.30 3.13
N TYR A 197 3.16 8.02 2.82
CA TYR A 197 2.42 8.88 1.92
C TYR A 197 2.03 10.16 2.66
N GLN A 198 2.21 11.31 2.04
CA GLN A 198 1.75 12.59 2.60
C GLN A 198 0.31 12.86 2.18
N THR A 199 0.02 12.67 0.90
CA THR A 199 -1.30 12.97 0.32
C THR A 199 -1.56 12.17 -0.94
N VAL A 200 -2.84 12.00 -1.26
CA VAL A 200 -3.34 11.40 -2.49
C VAL A 200 -4.45 12.29 -3.07
N GLY A 201 -4.35 12.62 -4.36
CA GLY A 201 -5.30 13.49 -5.05
C GLY A 201 -6.26 12.73 -5.98
N ARG A 202 -7.43 13.31 -6.26
CA ARG A 202 -8.34 12.82 -7.32
C ARG A 202 -7.87 13.22 -8.73
N ILE A 203 -7.06 14.27 -8.81
CA ILE A 203 -6.49 14.75 -10.07
C ILE A 203 -5.14 14.06 -10.26
N CYS A 204 -5.00 13.35 -11.38
CA CYS A 204 -3.77 12.65 -11.71
C CYS A 204 -2.89 13.52 -12.62
N GLU A 205 -1.74 13.96 -12.09
CA GLU A 205 -0.77 14.73 -12.89
C GLU A 205 -0.28 13.93 -14.10
N TYR A 206 0.00 12.63 -13.92
CA TYR A 206 0.43 11.73 -14.99
C TYR A 206 -0.59 11.60 -16.13
N ALA A 207 -1.90 11.59 -15.82
CA ALA A 207 -2.95 11.54 -16.84
C ALA A 207 -3.04 12.86 -17.63
N SER A 208 -2.53 13.97 -17.08
CA SER A 208 -2.56 15.30 -17.69
C SER A 208 -1.28 15.68 -18.43
N ILE A 209 -0.17 14.93 -18.32
CA ILE A 209 1.16 15.32 -18.85
C ILE A 209 1.10 15.68 -20.33
N GLN A 210 0.47 14.84 -21.15
CA GLN A 210 0.43 14.97 -22.62
C GLN A 210 -0.68 15.91 -23.12
N LYS A 211 -1.45 16.53 -22.22
CA LYS A 211 -2.61 17.36 -22.59
C LYS A 211 -2.22 18.82 -22.71
N GLU A 212 -2.94 19.55 -23.56
CA GLU A 212 -2.88 21.01 -23.60
C GLU A 212 -3.29 21.61 -22.25
N VAL A 213 -2.74 22.76 -21.88
CA VAL A 213 -2.95 23.42 -20.58
C VAL A 213 -4.43 23.55 -20.21
N ALA A 214 -5.29 23.96 -21.16
CA ALA A 214 -6.73 24.12 -20.94
C ALA A 214 -7.47 22.80 -20.60
N LYS A 215 -6.85 21.66 -20.91
CA LYS A 215 -7.39 20.30 -20.71
C LYS A 215 -6.71 19.57 -19.55
N LYS A 216 -5.72 20.17 -18.87
CA LYS A 216 -5.04 19.58 -17.70
C LYS A 216 -5.93 19.64 -16.45
N PHE A 217 -5.57 18.85 -15.45
CA PHE A 217 -6.14 18.87 -14.09
C PHE A 217 -7.63 18.51 -14.01
N ARG A 218 -8.10 17.62 -14.89
CA ARG A 218 -9.47 17.09 -14.83
C ARG A 218 -9.54 15.91 -13.86
N ALA A 219 -10.57 15.89 -13.02
CA ALA A 219 -10.86 14.75 -12.17
C ALA A 219 -11.33 13.57 -13.03
N ASN A 220 -10.98 12.35 -12.62
CA ASN A 220 -11.41 11.10 -13.25
C ASN A 220 -11.10 10.99 -14.75
N ASP A 221 -10.03 11.64 -15.17
CA ASP A 221 -9.55 11.54 -16.54
C ASP A 221 -9.13 10.11 -16.90
N ALA A 222 -9.16 9.79 -18.19
CA ALA A 222 -8.77 8.46 -18.68
C ALA A 222 -7.32 8.14 -18.28
N CYS A 223 -7.10 6.92 -17.78
CA CYS A 223 -5.79 6.47 -17.37
C CYS A 223 -5.06 5.85 -18.57
N GLN A 224 -3.85 6.33 -18.85
CA GLN A 224 -2.93 5.75 -19.84
C GLN A 224 -1.70 5.14 -19.16
N GLU A 225 -1.75 4.95 -17.84
CA GLU A 225 -0.66 4.37 -17.05
C GLU A 225 0.69 5.09 -17.23
N ASN A 226 0.69 6.40 -17.53
CA ASN A 226 1.92 7.19 -17.72
C ASN A 226 2.85 7.15 -16.48
N CYS A 227 2.30 6.90 -15.29
CA CYS A 227 3.08 6.66 -14.07
C CYS A 227 3.95 5.39 -14.13
N ALA A 228 3.62 4.41 -14.97
CA ALA A 228 4.46 3.23 -15.21
C ALA A 228 5.76 3.56 -15.95
N SER A 229 5.99 4.80 -16.36
CA SER A 229 7.20 5.19 -17.10
C SER A 229 7.96 6.37 -16.51
N HIS A 230 7.39 7.03 -15.50
CA HIS A 230 7.94 8.25 -14.93
C HIS A 230 7.76 8.25 -13.41
N LEU A 231 8.78 8.77 -12.72
CA LEU A 231 8.76 9.07 -11.30
C LEU A 231 9.08 10.56 -11.14
N LEU A 232 8.26 11.30 -10.41
CA LEU A 232 8.49 12.72 -10.18
C LEU A 232 9.14 12.92 -8.81
N LYS A 233 10.28 13.61 -8.78
CA LYS A 233 10.97 14.00 -7.55
C LYS A 233 10.89 15.52 -7.37
N TYR A 234 10.52 15.97 -6.18
CA TYR A 234 10.49 17.37 -5.81
C TYR A 234 11.54 17.60 -4.74
N VAL A 235 12.49 18.48 -5.03
CA VAL A 235 13.50 18.96 -4.08
C VAL A 235 13.10 20.38 -3.70
N VAL A 236 12.78 20.59 -2.42
CA VAL A 236 12.40 21.91 -1.92
C VAL A 236 13.67 22.65 -1.49
N SER A 237 13.88 23.86 -1.99
CA SER A 237 15.12 24.64 -1.77
C SER A 237 15.42 24.95 -0.31
N ASP A 238 14.39 24.99 0.53
CA ASP A 238 14.45 25.53 1.90
C ASP A 238 14.49 24.43 2.98
N GLY A 239 14.70 23.17 2.61
CA GLY A 239 14.87 22.08 3.59
C GLY A 239 15.40 20.77 3.01
N ASP A 240 15.91 19.91 3.89
CA ASP A 240 16.43 18.57 3.55
C ASP A 240 15.33 17.54 3.20
N MET A 241 14.18 18.00 2.68
CA MET A 241 13.04 17.13 2.39
C MET A 241 12.86 16.91 0.90
N GLU A 242 12.97 15.63 0.54
CA GLU A 242 12.64 15.14 -0.80
C GLU A 242 11.26 14.50 -0.80
N TYR A 243 10.44 14.92 -1.76
CA TYR A 243 9.16 14.29 -2.03
C TYR A 243 9.23 13.51 -3.33
N VAL A 244 8.63 12.34 -3.33
CA VAL A 244 8.51 11.50 -4.52
C VAL A 244 7.04 11.30 -4.81
N ARG A 245 6.61 11.60 -6.04
CA ARG A 245 5.26 11.29 -6.49
C ARG A 245 5.28 10.11 -7.42
N PHE A 246 4.46 9.11 -7.09
CA PHE A 246 4.18 7.98 -7.96
C PHE A 246 2.66 7.82 -8.10
N GLY A 247 2.17 7.78 -9.34
CA GLY A 247 0.74 7.84 -9.62
C GLY A 247 0.09 9.09 -9.01
N ARG A 248 -0.96 8.89 -8.21
CA ARG A 248 -1.70 9.97 -7.54
C ARG A 248 -1.14 10.36 -6.17
N THR A 249 -0.12 9.66 -5.71
CA THR A 249 0.32 9.70 -4.33
C THR A 249 1.67 10.39 -4.21
N ILE A 250 1.78 11.29 -3.24
CA ILE A 250 3.04 11.92 -2.84
C ILE A 250 3.55 11.21 -1.61
N TYR A 251 4.80 10.83 -1.64
CA TYR A 251 5.53 10.16 -0.59
C TYR A 251 6.71 11.00 -0.13
N PHE A 252 7.14 10.75 1.11
CA PHE A 252 8.41 11.22 1.63
C PHE A 252 9.08 10.06 2.38
N LYS A 253 10.42 10.08 2.40
CA LYS A 253 11.22 9.05 3.06
C LYS A 253 11.36 9.38 4.54
N GLN A 254 11.14 8.39 5.40
CA GLN A 254 11.28 8.56 6.83
C GLN A 254 12.71 8.31 7.32
N LYS A 255 13.07 8.94 8.44
CA LYS A 255 14.40 8.86 9.07
C LYS A 255 14.52 7.76 10.13
N GLY A 256 13.51 6.90 10.28
CA GLY A 256 13.47 5.81 11.26
C GLY A 256 12.29 5.91 12.24
N PHE A 257 12.10 4.87 13.04
CA PHE A 257 11.03 4.75 14.03
C PHE A 257 11.38 3.71 15.10
N GLU A 258 10.68 3.81 16.21
CA GLU A 258 10.67 2.87 17.32
C GLU A 258 9.23 2.37 17.52
N VAL A 259 9.11 1.11 17.92
CA VAL A 259 7.81 0.48 18.19
C VAL A 259 7.78 -0.09 19.58
N ASN A 260 6.69 0.16 20.29
CA ASN A 260 6.42 -0.41 21.60
C ASN A 260 5.12 -1.23 21.58
N GLY A 261 5.04 -2.26 22.43
CA GLY A 261 3.81 -3.02 22.67
C GLY A 261 3.46 -4.07 21.61
N LEU A 262 4.33 -4.34 20.63
CA LEU A 262 4.11 -5.38 19.63
C LEU A 262 4.85 -6.67 19.98
N GLN A 263 4.14 -7.79 19.88
CA GLN A 263 4.72 -9.13 19.94
C GLN A 263 5.00 -9.69 18.54
N LYS A 264 4.15 -9.37 17.57
CA LYS A 264 4.27 -9.80 16.18
C LYS A 264 3.88 -8.65 15.26
N TYR A 265 4.70 -8.40 14.24
CA TYR A 265 4.44 -7.36 13.25
C TYR A 265 5.16 -7.66 11.93
N ARG A 266 4.70 -6.98 10.88
CA ARG A 266 5.26 -7.05 9.53
C ARG A 266 5.96 -5.74 9.21
N ILE A 267 7.11 -5.84 8.57
CA ILE A 267 7.71 -4.73 7.82
C ILE A 267 7.32 -4.89 6.36
N ILE A 268 6.71 -3.84 5.80
CA ILE A 268 6.19 -3.82 4.44
C ILE A 268 7.03 -2.82 3.63
N TYR A 269 8.05 -3.33 2.93
CA TYR A 269 9.02 -2.50 2.22
C TYR A 269 8.53 -2.10 0.83
N PHE A 270 8.45 -0.80 0.55
CA PHE A 270 8.04 -0.23 -0.73
C PHE A 270 9.27 0.26 -1.54
N PRO A 271 9.64 -0.42 -2.64
CA PRO A 271 10.90 -0.23 -3.36
C PRO A 271 10.82 0.89 -4.41
N ILE A 272 10.44 2.12 -4.02
CA ILE A 272 10.34 3.24 -4.98
C ILE A 272 11.69 3.60 -5.61
N ASP A 273 12.78 3.47 -4.85
CA ASP A 273 14.13 3.90 -5.24
C ASP A 273 14.87 2.91 -6.19
N LEU A 274 14.23 1.80 -6.58
CA LEU A 274 14.84 0.77 -7.43
C LEU A 274 14.87 1.10 -8.92
#